data_AF-A0A1H9W0E8-F1
#
_entry.id   AF-A0A1H9W0E8-F1
#
_cell.length_a   1.000
_cell.length_b   1.000
_cell.length_c   1.000
_cell.angle_alpha   90.00
_cell.angle_beta   90.00
_cell.angle_gamma   90.00
#
_symmetry.space_group_name_H-M   'P 1'
#
loop_
_entity.id
_entity.type
_entity.pdbx_description
1 polymer ?
#
loop_
_entity_poly.entity_id
_entity_poly.type
_entity_poly.pdbx_seq_one_letter_code
_entity_poly.pdbx_strand_id
1 'polypeptide(L)'
;MRHIGTVVGTGVLLLAISACGSAQNAAPGAGGGETLPTATSSSEAPPEAPPNASPGEVPPDGKPVTKLDTNALPEDQPRTVWTVGDGKTVGVIGQEGGCGKASASVLEQSASAVKIELLETTPLTKQMCTMDIRFPPLTVQLSEPLGERTVVLTSRQEQK
;
A
#
# COMPACT_ATOMS: atom_id res chain seq x y z
N MET A 1 -30.25 9.51 -42.54
CA MET A 1 -29.50 10.79 -42.61
C MET A 1 -28.20 10.56 -41.83
N ARG A 2 -27.10 10.07 -42.43
CA ARG A 2 -25.97 10.82 -43.09
C ARG A 2 -25.59 12.06 -42.25
N HIS A 3 -24.36 12.25 -41.75
CA HIS A 3 -23.02 12.33 -42.38
C HIS A 3 -21.92 11.93 -41.36
N ILE A 4 -20.97 11.00 -41.60
CA ILE A 4 -19.63 11.08 -42.26
C ILE A 4 -18.81 12.34 -41.96
N GLY A 5 -17.67 12.16 -41.29
CA GLY A 5 -16.56 13.11 -41.20
C GLY A 5 -15.24 12.40 -40.98
N THR A 6 -14.50 12.17 -42.07
CA THR A 6 -13.13 11.62 -42.12
C THR A 6 -12.14 12.79 -42.23
N VAL A 7 -11.05 12.79 -41.47
CA VAL A 7 -9.87 13.63 -41.75
C VAL A 7 -8.61 12.76 -41.74
N VAL A 8 -7.91 12.82 -42.87
CA VAL A 8 -6.61 12.23 -43.17
C VAL A 8 -5.55 13.31 -42.98
N GLY A 9 -4.38 12.97 -42.42
CA GLY A 9 -3.27 13.90 -42.28
C GLY A 9 -1.92 13.18 -42.11
N THR A 10 -1.28 12.90 -43.24
CA THR A 10 0.07 12.37 -43.44
C THR A 10 1.18 13.29 -42.90
N GLY A 11 2.20 12.71 -42.27
CA GLY A 11 3.50 13.35 -42.00
C GLY A 11 4.60 12.30 -41.86
N VAL A 12 5.58 12.35 -42.75
CA VAL A 12 6.54 11.29 -43.05
C VAL A 12 7.96 11.90 -43.13
N LEU A 13 8.96 11.15 -42.63
CA LEU A 13 10.44 11.28 -42.84
C LEU A 13 11.16 12.48 -42.13
N LEU A 14 12.42 12.47 -41.66
CA LEU A 14 13.64 11.66 -41.88
C LEU A 14 14.73 11.94 -40.80
N LEU A 15 15.48 10.87 -40.46
CA LEU A 15 16.92 10.68 -40.10
C LEU A 15 17.89 11.86 -39.85
N ALA A 16 18.79 11.69 -38.84
CA ALA A 16 20.27 11.86 -38.96
C ALA A 16 21.05 11.49 -37.65
N ILE A 17 21.74 10.34 -37.57
CA ILE A 17 23.21 10.03 -37.59
C ILE A 17 24.15 10.50 -36.45
N SER A 18 24.77 9.49 -35.80
CA SER A 18 26.20 9.24 -35.51
C SER A 18 27.07 10.07 -34.55
N ALA A 19 27.95 9.30 -33.88
CA ALA A 19 29.29 9.60 -33.32
C ALA A 19 29.34 10.12 -31.87
N CYS A 20 30.32 9.83 -31.03
CA CYS A 20 31.40 8.83 -30.87
C CYS A 20 32.11 9.25 -29.55
N GLY A 21 32.80 8.37 -28.83
CA GLY A 21 33.84 8.84 -27.90
C GLY A 21 33.94 8.12 -26.57
N SER A 22 34.58 6.97 -26.59
CA SER A 22 35.22 6.34 -25.43
C SER A 22 36.42 7.16 -24.94
N ALA A 23 36.51 7.38 -23.62
CA ALA A 23 37.76 7.67 -22.93
C ALA A 23 37.78 6.93 -21.59
N GLN A 24 38.57 5.86 -21.53
CA GLN A 24 39.12 5.31 -20.29
C GLN A 24 40.02 6.38 -19.65
N ASN A 25 39.94 6.53 -18.33
CA ASN A 25 41.11 6.84 -17.53
C ASN A 25 40.89 6.30 -16.11
N ALA A 26 41.50 5.15 -15.82
CA ALA A 26 41.70 4.68 -14.47
C ALA A 26 42.93 5.38 -13.89
N ALA A 27 42.81 5.93 -12.69
CA ALA A 27 43.93 6.19 -11.79
C ALA A 27 43.47 6.01 -10.34
N PRO A 28 44.19 5.24 -9.50
CA PRO A 28 43.91 5.12 -8.08
C PRO A 28 44.65 6.21 -7.30
N GLY A 29 43.97 6.85 -6.36
CA GLY A 29 44.57 7.88 -5.50
C GLY A 29 43.88 7.93 -4.15
N ALA A 30 44.63 7.57 -3.11
CA ALA A 30 44.23 7.62 -1.72
C ALA A 30 44.26 9.06 -1.16
N GLY A 31 43.37 9.34 -0.20
CA GLY A 31 43.52 10.39 0.80
C GLY A 31 42.75 11.69 0.52
N GLY A 32 41.90 12.08 1.48
CA GLY A 32 41.27 13.39 1.52
C GLY A 32 39.90 13.34 2.17
N GLY A 33 39.85 13.52 3.49
CA GLY A 33 38.59 13.72 4.19
C GLY A 33 38.00 15.08 3.84
N GLU A 34 36.72 15.12 3.53
CA GLU A 34 35.89 16.32 3.59
C GLU A 34 34.47 15.91 3.98
N THR A 35 34.00 16.50 5.08
CA THR A 35 32.72 16.28 5.73
C THR A 35 31.59 16.89 4.91
N LEU A 36 30.66 16.07 4.41
CA LEU A 36 29.38 16.53 3.87
C LEU A 36 28.27 16.31 4.92
N PRO A 37 27.44 17.32 5.23
CA PRO A 37 26.35 17.16 6.16
C PRO A 37 25.29 16.26 5.52
N THR A 38 25.06 15.09 6.10
CA THR A 38 23.95 14.23 5.73
C THR A 38 22.67 14.87 6.23
N ALA A 39 21.90 15.47 5.31
CA ALA A 39 20.52 15.86 5.58
C ALA A 39 19.72 14.58 5.82
N THR A 40 19.42 14.31 7.08
CA THR A 40 18.52 13.22 7.50
C THR A 40 17.11 13.63 7.11
N SER A 41 16.64 13.21 5.94
CA SER A 41 15.21 13.11 5.69
C SER A 41 14.73 11.82 6.36
N SER A 42 14.14 11.96 7.55
CA SER A 42 13.34 10.89 8.16
C SER A 42 12.12 10.65 7.27
N SER A 43 12.23 9.73 6.33
CA SER A 43 11.07 9.07 5.74
C SER A 43 10.66 7.98 6.73
N GLU A 44 9.66 8.28 7.55
CA GLU A 44 9.07 7.31 8.47
C GLU A 44 8.51 6.14 7.64
N ALA A 45 9.16 4.99 7.76
CA ALA A 45 8.70 3.76 7.13
C ALA A 45 7.35 3.36 7.77
N PRO A 46 6.39 2.85 6.98
CA PRO A 46 5.17 2.30 7.55
C PRO A 46 5.51 1.24 8.61
N PRO A 47 4.77 1.14 9.73
CA PRO A 47 5.01 0.09 10.71
C PRO A 47 4.96 -1.28 10.01
N GLU A 48 6.00 -2.10 10.24
CA GLU A 48 6.06 -3.45 9.69
C GLU A 48 4.94 -4.30 10.29
N ALA A 49 4.03 -4.76 9.43
CA ALA A 49 3.07 -5.76 9.81
C ALA A 49 3.80 -7.09 10.11
N PRO A 50 3.41 -7.84 11.16
CA PRO A 50 4.08 -9.08 11.51
C PRO A 50 4.01 -10.07 10.34
N PRO A 51 5.12 -10.72 9.94
CA PRO A 51 5.24 -11.43 8.66
C PRO A 51 4.36 -12.69 8.50
N ASN A 52 3.60 -13.09 9.53
CA ASN A 52 2.97 -14.42 9.58
C ASN A 52 1.49 -14.44 9.99
N ALA A 53 0.77 -13.32 9.94
CA ALA A 53 -0.68 -13.35 10.24
C ALA A 53 -1.46 -13.88 9.03
N SER A 54 -2.22 -14.96 9.23
CA SER A 54 -3.15 -15.50 8.24
C SER A 54 -4.60 -15.15 8.60
N PRO A 55 -5.56 -15.19 7.67
CA PRO A 55 -6.97 -15.07 7.99
C PRO A 55 -7.37 -16.03 9.11
N GLY A 56 -8.06 -15.52 10.13
CA GLY A 56 -8.47 -16.28 11.31
C GLY A 56 -7.41 -16.41 12.41
N GLU A 57 -6.14 -16.09 12.13
CA GLU A 57 -5.03 -16.28 13.07
C GLU A 57 -4.45 -14.94 13.53
N VAL A 58 -4.32 -14.79 14.85
CA VAL A 58 -3.70 -13.62 15.46
C VAL A 58 -2.21 -13.91 15.65
N PRO A 59 -1.30 -12.99 15.30
CA PRO A 59 0.13 -13.14 15.53
C PRO A 59 0.48 -13.42 17.00
N PRO A 60 1.59 -14.11 17.31
CA PRO A 60 1.96 -14.46 18.69
C PRO A 60 2.02 -13.25 19.65
N ASP A 61 2.48 -12.10 19.17
CA ASP A 61 2.60 -10.86 19.95
C ASP A 61 1.34 -9.97 19.89
N GLY A 62 0.31 -10.43 19.17
CA GLY A 62 -0.95 -9.74 18.97
C GLY A 62 -1.98 -10.10 20.04
N LYS A 63 -2.76 -9.11 20.48
CA LYS A 63 -3.94 -9.32 21.33
C LYS A 63 -5.20 -9.26 20.47
N PRO A 64 -6.03 -10.31 20.42
CA PRO A 64 -7.25 -10.32 19.60
C PRO A 64 -8.20 -9.19 20.01
N VAL A 65 -8.83 -8.54 19.02
CA VAL A 65 -9.90 -7.57 19.24
C VAL A 65 -11.25 -8.27 19.14
N THR A 66 -12.04 -8.21 20.20
CA THR A 66 -13.35 -8.88 20.27
C THR A 66 -14.53 -7.93 20.02
N LYS A 67 -14.36 -6.63 20.23
CA LYS A 67 -15.36 -5.60 19.93
C LYS A 67 -15.22 -5.14 18.49
N LEU A 68 -15.89 -5.85 17.61
CA LEU A 68 -15.77 -5.66 16.17
C LEU A 68 -17.15 -5.46 15.52
N ASP A 69 -17.29 -4.40 14.74
CA ASP A 69 -18.39 -4.22 13.79
C ASP A 69 -17.85 -4.45 12.38
N THR A 70 -18.41 -5.44 11.69
CA THR A 70 -18.02 -5.84 10.32
C THR A 70 -19.19 -5.86 9.36
N ASN A 71 -20.29 -5.18 9.70
CA ASN A 71 -21.51 -5.18 8.90
C ASN A 71 -21.31 -4.50 7.53
N ALA A 72 -20.32 -3.62 7.42
CA ALA A 72 -19.94 -2.94 6.18
C ALA A 72 -18.82 -3.67 5.40
N LEU A 73 -18.46 -4.90 5.81
CA LEU A 73 -17.54 -5.76 5.08
C LEU A 73 -18.28 -6.82 4.26
N PRO A 74 -17.85 -7.07 3.01
CA PRO A 74 -18.26 -8.24 2.24
C PRO A 74 -18.07 -9.54 3.02
N GLU A 75 -18.89 -10.55 2.73
CA GLU A 75 -18.87 -11.84 3.44
C GLU A 75 -17.54 -12.58 3.30
N ASP A 76 -16.87 -12.44 2.15
CA ASP A 76 -15.62 -13.11 1.80
C ASP A 76 -14.37 -12.44 2.42
N GLN A 77 -14.48 -11.21 2.92
CA GLN A 77 -13.34 -10.51 3.49
C GLN A 77 -12.98 -11.00 4.90
N PRO A 78 -11.67 -11.08 5.22
CA PRO A 78 -11.19 -11.41 6.56
C PRO A 78 -11.70 -10.44 7.63
N ARG A 79 -11.98 -10.99 8.83
CA ARG A 79 -12.48 -10.24 10.00
C ARG A 79 -11.49 -10.26 11.18
N THR A 80 -10.26 -10.69 10.93
CA THR A 80 -9.23 -10.83 11.96
C THR A 80 -8.62 -9.48 12.27
N VAL A 81 -8.73 -9.08 13.53
CA VAL A 81 -8.20 -7.81 14.05
C VAL A 81 -7.47 -8.07 15.36
N TRP A 82 -6.33 -7.43 15.53
CA TRP A 82 -5.54 -7.50 16.77
C TRP A 82 -4.93 -6.16 17.12
N THR A 83 -4.48 -6.02 18.36
CA THR A 83 -3.64 -4.91 18.81
C THR A 83 -2.23 -5.39 19.11
N VAL A 84 -1.24 -4.51 18.98
CA VAL A 84 0.16 -4.79 19.30
C VAL A 84 0.60 -3.87 20.43
N GLY A 85 1.44 -4.38 21.34
CA GLY A 85 2.11 -3.58 22.37
C GLY A 85 1.15 -2.82 23.29
N ASP A 86 1.25 -1.49 23.27
CA ASP A 86 0.45 -0.56 24.09
C ASP A 86 -0.99 -0.36 23.58
N GLY A 87 -1.35 -1.00 22.46
CA GLY A 87 -2.67 -0.93 21.86
C GLY A 87 -2.88 0.26 20.92
N LYS A 88 -1.86 1.06 20.60
CA LYS A 88 -1.95 2.11 19.58
C LYS A 88 -1.83 1.57 18.16
N THR A 89 -1.23 0.40 17.98
CA THR A 89 -1.14 -0.26 16.69
C THR A 89 -2.24 -1.29 16.58
N VAL A 90 -3.09 -1.15 15.56
CA VAL A 90 -4.12 -2.13 15.21
C VAL A 90 -3.69 -2.85 13.95
N GLY A 91 -3.61 -4.17 14.03
CA GLY A 91 -3.41 -5.05 12.89
C GLY A 91 -4.75 -5.57 12.36
N VAL A 92 -4.85 -5.69 11.05
CA VAL A 92 -5.99 -6.23 10.31
C VAL A 92 -5.48 -7.12 9.19
N ILE A 93 -6.28 -8.08 8.73
CA ILE A 93 -5.97 -8.85 7.52
C ILE A 93 -6.68 -8.20 6.33
N GLY A 94 -5.90 -7.73 5.36
CA GLY A 94 -6.42 -7.24 4.07
C GLY A 94 -6.69 -8.39 3.10
N GLN A 95 -7.28 -8.07 1.96
CA GLN A 95 -7.46 -8.98 0.83
C GLN A 95 -7.05 -8.27 -0.45
N GLU A 96 -6.17 -8.88 -1.24
CA GLU A 96 -5.76 -8.37 -2.55
C GLU A 96 -5.75 -9.49 -3.59
N GLY A 97 -6.29 -9.21 -4.78
CA GLY A 97 -6.35 -10.15 -5.89
C GLY A 97 -5.58 -9.67 -7.11
N GLY A 98 -4.79 -10.54 -7.74
CA GLY A 98 -4.13 -10.23 -9.01
C GLY A 98 -3.20 -9.01 -8.94
N CYS A 99 -3.55 -7.95 -9.68
CA CYS A 99 -2.80 -6.68 -9.64
C CYS A 99 -3.27 -5.74 -8.52
N GLY A 100 -4.28 -6.13 -7.75
CA GLY A 100 -4.76 -5.39 -6.60
C GLY A 100 -3.69 -5.24 -5.52
N LYS A 101 -3.78 -4.14 -4.79
CA LYS A 101 -2.98 -3.85 -3.60
C LYS A 101 -3.89 -3.47 -2.45
N ALA A 102 -3.83 -4.23 -1.36
CA ALA A 102 -4.56 -3.93 -0.15
C ALA A 102 -3.81 -2.90 0.69
N SER A 103 -4.56 -1.98 1.29
CA SER A 103 -4.08 -1.01 2.26
C SER A 103 -5.14 -0.81 3.34
N ALA A 104 -4.72 -0.31 4.49
CA ALA A 104 -5.61 0.01 5.60
C ALA A 104 -5.37 1.46 6.04
N SER A 105 -6.44 2.18 6.36
CA SER A 105 -6.35 3.54 6.88
C SER A 105 -7.42 3.82 7.93
N VAL A 106 -7.14 4.77 8.83
CA VAL A 106 -8.11 5.19 9.83
C VAL A 106 -8.97 6.30 9.24
N LEU A 107 -10.29 6.06 9.13
CA LEU A 107 -11.24 7.07 8.66
C LEU A 107 -11.70 7.99 9.78
N GLU A 108 -11.91 7.44 10.98
CA GLU A 108 -12.45 8.17 12.12
C GLU A 108 -12.00 7.55 13.44
N GLN A 109 -11.77 8.38 14.45
CA GLN A 109 -11.50 7.95 15.82
C GLN A 109 -12.36 8.77 16.78
N SER A 110 -13.05 8.08 17.68
CA SER A 110 -13.83 8.68 18.76
C SER A 110 -13.55 7.99 20.09
N ALA A 111 -14.21 8.44 21.15
CA ALA A 111 -14.12 7.82 22.48
C ALA A 111 -14.73 6.41 22.54
N SER A 112 -15.60 6.04 21.59
CA SER A 112 -16.32 4.76 21.59
C SER A 112 -15.95 3.85 20.42
N ALA A 113 -15.44 4.39 19.31
CA ALA A 113 -15.17 3.60 18.11
C ALA A 113 -13.95 4.10 17.33
N VAL A 114 -13.36 3.18 16.58
CA VAL A 114 -12.32 3.44 15.58
C VAL A 114 -12.77 2.85 14.27
N LYS A 115 -12.93 3.68 13.24
CA LYS A 115 -13.31 3.24 11.90
C LYS A 115 -12.07 3.05 11.05
N ILE A 116 -11.88 1.84 10.55
CA ILE A 116 -10.76 1.46 9.68
C ILE A 116 -11.32 1.08 8.32
N GLU A 117 -10.77 1.67 7.26
CA GLU A 117 -11.08 1.31 5.87
C GLU A 117 -9.99 0.40 5.31
N LEU A 118 -10.42 -0.73 4.75
CA LEU A 118 -9.63 -1.61 3.89
C LEU A 118 -9.84 -1.19 2.44
N LEU A 119 -8.77 -0.72 1.80
CA LEU A 119 -8.81 -0.27 0.41
C LEU A 119 -8.01 -1.22 -0.46
N GLU A 120 -8.65 -1.79 -1.47
CA GLU A 120 -7.96 -2.46 -2.57
C GLU A 120 -7.86 -1.53 -3.78
N THR A 121 -6.63 -1.16 -4.14
CA THR A 121 -6.35 -0.35 -5.33
C THR A 121 -5.94 -1.26 -6.48
N THR A 122 -6.59 -1.10 -7.63
CA THR A 122 -6.26 -1.80 -8.87
C THR A 122 -5.69 -0.84 -9.91
N PRO A 123 -4.88 -1.29 -10.87
CA PRO A 123 -4.35 -0.42 -11.91
C PRO A 123 -5.47 0.13 -12.81
N LEU A 124 -5.42 1.42 -13.14
CA LEU A 124 -6.32 2.02 -14.12
C LEU A 124 -6.13 1.43 -15.52
N THR A 125 -4.90 1.03 -15.86
CA THR A 125 -4.58 0.40 -17.14
C THR A 125 -4.81 -1.10 -17.09
N LYS A 126 -5.54 -1.60 -18.08
CA LYS A 126 -5.75 -3.04 -18.24
C LYS A 126 -4.42 -3.74 -18.52
N GLN A 127 -4.11 -4.73 -17.71
CA GLN A 127 -2.92 -5.56 -17.84
C GLN A 127 -3.24 -7.00 -17.43
N MET A 128 -2.35 -7.92 -17.78
CA MET A 128 -2.49 -9.31 -17.35
C MET A 128 -2.17 -9.38 -15.84
N CYS A 129 -3.14 -9.86 -15.06
CA CYS A 129 -3.03 -10.05 -13.63
C CYS A 129 -3.13 -11.53 -13.30
N THR A 130 -2.50 -11.95 -12.20
CA THR A 130 -2.72 -13.30 -11.68
C THR A 130 -4.15 -13.45 -11.16
N MET A 131 -4.63 -14.69 -11.03
CA MET A 131 -5.90 -14.99 -10.36
C MET A 131 -5.71 -15.33 -8.86
N ASP A 132 -4.53 -15.04 -8.33
CA ASP A 132 -4.13 -15.37 -6.97
C ASP A 132 -4.70 -14.34 -5.98
N ILE A 133 -5.35 -14.82 -4.92
CA ILE A 133 -5.84 -14.00 -3.82
C ILE A 133 -4.87 -14.14 -2.65
N ARG A 134 -4.40 -13.00 -2.14
CA ARG A 134 -3.48 -12.93 -1.01
C ARG A 134 -4.13 -12.15 0.12
N PHE A 135 -3.72 -12.49 1.35
CA PHE A 135 -4.28 -11.94 2.57
C PHE A 135 -3.19 -11.30 3.43
N PRO A 136 -2.64 -10.14 3.01
CA PRO A 136 -1.54 -9.53 3.73
C PRO A 136 -2.00 -9.00 5.10
N PRO A 137 -1.18 -9.15 6.15
CA PRO A 137 -1.36 -8.39 7.36
C PRO A 137 -1.08 -6.91 7.07
N LEU A 138 -1.96 -6.04 7.56
CA LEU A 138 -1.85 -4.59 7.47
C LEU A 138 -1.93 -4.01 8.87
N THR A 139 -1.30 -2.85 9.08
CA THR A 139 -1.31 -2.16 10.37
C THR A 139 -1.68 -0.70 10.22
N VAL A 140 -2.43 -0.18 11.18
CA VAL A 140 -2.75 1.24 11.30
C VAL A 140 -2.36 1.76 12.68
N GLN A 141 -1.95 3.03 12.73
CA GLN A 141 -1.63 3.73 13.96
C GLN A 141 -2.83 4.55 14.44
N LEU A 142 -3.16 4.42 15.73
CA LEU A 142 -4.19 5.19 16.41
C LEU A 142 -3.59 6.38 17.15
N SER A 143 -4.39 7.43 17.38
CA SER A 143 -3.97 8.56 18.20
C SER A 143 -3.86 8.19 19.69
N GLU A 144 -4.73 7.29 20.14
CA GLU A 144 -4.81 6.75 21.49
C GLU A 144 -4.90 5.23 21.46
N PRO A 145 -4.50 4.50 22.54
CA PRO A 145 -4.68 3.05 22.61
C PRO A 145 -6.12 2.62 22.37
N LEU A 146 -6.36 1.49 21.69
CA LEU A 146 -7.70 1.02 21.34
C LEU A 146 -8.62 0.92 22.57
N GLY A 147 -8.12 0.34 23.67
CA GLY A 147 -8.86 0.18 24.91
C GLY A 147 -10.16 -0.59 24.69
N GLU A 148 -11.27 -0.03 25.18
CA GLU A 148 -12.61 -0.64 25.12
C GLU A 148 -13.42 -0.23 23.89
N ARG A 149 -12.82 0.50 22.95
CA ARG A 149 -13.48 1.01 21.74
C ARG A 149 -13.79 -0.12 20.77
N THR A 150 -14.90 0.03 20.06
CA THR A 150 -15.28 -0.88 18.97
C THR A 150 -14.47 -0.55 17.73
N VAL A 151 -13.85 -1.56 17.10
CA VAL A 151 -13.29 -1.41 15.75
C VAL A 151 -14.41 -1.61 14.75
N VAL A 152 -14.60 -0.64 13.85
CA VAL A 152 -15.58 -0.71 12.76
C VAL A 152 -14.80 -0.87 11.46
N LEU A 153 -14.99 -1.99 10.77
CA LEU A 153 -14.32 -2.25 9.49
C LEU A 153 -15.24 -1.91 8.32
N THR A 154 -14.70 -1.18 7.35
CA THR A 154 -15.32 -0.93 6.05
C THR A 154 -14.36 -1.31 4.94
N SER A 155 -14.87 -1.57 3.74
CA SER A 155 -14.02 -1.83 2.58
C SER A 155 -14.43 -1.02 1.37
N ARG A 156 -13.44 -0.73 0.52
CA ARG A 156 -13.61 -0.01 -0.74
C ARG A 156 -12.64 -0.58 -1.78
N GLN A 157 -13.03 -0.50 -3.04
CA GLN A 157 -12.13 -0.71 -4.17
C GLN A 157 -11.97 0.58 -4.96
N GLU A 158 -10.78 0.80 -5.52
CA GLU A 158 -10.52 1.91 -6.42
C GLU A 158 -9.58 1.55 -7.57
N GLN A 159 -9.54 2.40 -8.59
CA GLN A 159 -8.57 2.32 -9.68
C GLN A 159 -7.60 3.49 -9.60
N LYS A 160 -6.29 3.22 -9.77
CA LYS A 160 -5.22 4.22 -9.73
C LYS A 160 -4.16 3.98 -10.79
#